data_AF-A0A5L8LSX1-F1
#
_entry.id   AF-A0A5L8LSX1-F1
#
_cell.length_a   1.000
_cell.length_b   1.000
_cell.length_c   1.000
_cell.angle_alpha   90.00
_cell.angle_beta   90.00
_cell.angle_gamma   90.00
#
_symmetry.space_group_name_H-M   'P 1'
#
loop_
_entity.id
_entity.type
_entity.pdbx_description
1 polymer ?
#
loop_
_entity_poly.entity_id
_entity_poly.type
_entity_poly.pdbx_seq_one_letter_code
_entity_poly.pdbx_strand_id
1 'polypeptide(L)' 'MYEVKNLLALKILQKAREFGDNDLSNELLINQILNHKYTTLNTAESKEIANFINTLIDAKEKAKMSNK' A
#
# COMPACT_ATOMS: atom_id res chain seq x y z
N MET A 1 27.65 3.05 19.66
CA MET A 1 26.59 4.07 19.67
C MET A 1 25.27 3.33 19.59
N TYR A 2 24.44 3.34 20.65
CA TYR A 2 23.17 2.60 20.63
C TYR A 2 22.18 3.37 19.76
N GLU A 3 21.74 2.77 18.65
CA GLU A 3 20.62 3.30 17.87
C GLU A 3 19.36 3.21 18.72
N VAL A 4 18.69 4.36 18.87
CA VAL A 4 17.37 4.41 19.51
C VAL A 4 16.38 3.74 18.55
N LYS A 5 16.08 2.47 18.81
CA LYS A 5 15.15 1.70 17.99
C LYS A 5 13.70 2.11 18.24
N ASN A 6 12.90 2.13 17.18
CA ASN A 6 11.47 2.38 17.24
C ASN A 6 10.75 1.18 17.88
N LEU A 7 10.29 1.35 19.13
CA LEU A 7 9.63 0.30 19.91
C LEU A 7 8.37 -0.25 19.21
N LEU A 8 7.63 0.58 18.49
CA LEU A 8 6.44 0.14 17.77
C LEU A 8 6.81 -0.75 16.58
N ALA A 9 7.86 -0.39 15.84
CA ALA A 9 8.35 -1.22 14.73
C ALA A 9 8.78 -2.61 15.23
N LEU A 10 9.46 -2.67 16.37
CA LEU A 10 9.88 -3.94 17.00
C LEU A 10 8.70 -4.83 17.40
N LYS A 11 7.62 -4.24 17.92
CA LYS A 11 6.39 -4.98 18.27
C LYS A 11 5.71 -5.55 17.02
N ILE A 12 5.66 -4.79 15.93
CA ILE A 12 5.10 -5.26 14.66
C ILE A 12 5.95 -6.42 14.10
N LEU A 13 7.28 -6.31 14.10
CA LEU A 13 8.19 -7.39 13.71
C LEU A 13 8.01 -8.67 14.53
N GLN A 14 7.76 -8.51 15.83
CA GLN A 14 7.50 -9.64 16.70
C GLN A 14 6.18 -10.33 16.31
N LYS A 15 5.11 -9.57 16.09
CA LYS A 15 3.82 -10.12 15.65
C LYS A 15 3.88 -10.73 14.26
N ALA A 16 4.53 -10.09 13.30
CA ALA A 16 4.70 -10.62 11.95
C ALA A 16 5.35 -12.01 11.97
N ARG A 17 6.38 -12.20 12.80
CA ARG A 17 6.99 -13.52 13.02
C ARG A 17 6.06 -14.53 13.66
N GLU A 18 5.24 -14.14 14.63
CA GLU A 18 4.25 -15.03 15.25
C GLU A 18 3.19 -15.51 14.24
N PHE A 19 2.84 -14.70 13.25
CA PHE A 19 1.82 -15.02 12.23
C PHE A 19 2.40 -15.56 10.91
N GLY A 20 3.72 -15.67 10.78
CA GLY A 20 4.37 -16.08 9.54
C GLY A 20 4.25 -15.07 8.39
N ASP A 21 4.04 -13.79 8.72
CA ASP A 21 3.95 -12.68 7.76
C ASP A 21 5.36 -12.21 7.39
N ASN A 22 5.82 -12.62 6.21
CA ASN A 22 7.16 -12.26 5.71
C ASN A 22 7.24 -10.81 5.24
N ASP A 23 6.13 -10.20 4.82
CA ASP A 23 6.12 -8.83 4.33
C ASP A 23 6.38 -7.85 5.48
N LEU A 24 5.77 -8.11 6.64
CA LEU A 24 5.98 -7.33 7.85
C LEU A 24 7.18 -7.80 8.70
N SER A 25 8.06 -8.64 8.15
CA SER A 25 9.29 -9.09 8.83
C SER A 25 10.49 -8.15 8.63
N ASN A 26 10.33 -7.08 7.84
CA ASN A 26 11.38 -6.13 7.50
C ASN A 26 11.30 -4.85 8.34
N GLU A 27 12.31 -4.62 9.21
CA GLU A 27 12.37 -3.46 10.12
C GLU A 27 12.42 -2.13 9.36
N LEU A 28 13.12 -2.07 8.22
CA LEU A 28 13.22 -0.86 7.40
C LEU A 28 11.86 -0.50 6.81
N LEU A 29 11.15 -1.49 6.25
CA LEU A 29 9.84 -1.30 5.65
C LEU A 29 8.82 -0.81 6.69
N ILE A 30 8.79 -1.41 7.86
CA ILE A 30 7.87 -1.00 8.92
C ILE A 30 8.16 0.41 9.39
N ASN A 31 9.43 0.77 9.54
CA ASN A 31 9.80 2.14 9.87
C ASN A 31 9.40 3.13 8.77
N GLN A 32 9.50 2.76 7.49
CA GLN A 32 9.01 3.60 6.39
C GLN A 32 7.49 3.77 6.45
N ILE A 33 6.74 2.69 6.67
CA ILE A 33 5.27 2.72 6.80
C ILE A 33 4.85 3.61 7.97
N LEU A 34 5.45 3.42 9.15
CA LEU A 34 5.10 4.17 10.35
C LEU A 34 5.39 5.67 10.23
N ASN A 35 6.43 6.03 9.48
CA ASN A 35 6.82 7.42 9.28
C ASN A 35 6.22 8.04 8.01
N HIS A 36 5.49 7.26 7.20
CA HIS A 36 4.88 7.75 5.98
C HIS A 36 3.67 8.62 6.32
N LYS A 37 3.67 9.86 5.82
CA LYS A 37 2.51 10.74 5.90
C LYS A 37 1.68 10.56 4.64
N TYR A 38 0.50 9.95 4.79
CA TYR A 38 -0.46 9.89 3.70
C TYR A 38 -0.97 11.31 3.40
N THR A 39 -0.82 11.73 2.15
CA THR A 39 -1.56 12.87 1.61
C THR A 39 -2.91 12.35 1.15
N THR A 40 -3.99 12.84 1.76
CA THR A 40 -5.33 12.58 1.29
C THR A 40 -5.49 13.16 -0.10
N LEU A 41 -5.98 12.37 -1.05
CA LEU A 41 -6.32 12.86 -2.37
C LEU A 41 -7.34 14.00 -2.23
N ASN A 42 -7.09 15.11 -2.91
CA ASN A 42 -8.08 16.16 -3.01
C ASN A 42 -9.23 15.72 -3.94
N THR A 43 -10.31 16.50 -3.99
CA THR A 43 -11.52 16.15 -4.76
C THR A 43 -11.23 16.04 -6.26
N ALA A 44 -10.30 16.82 -6.80
CA ALA A 44 -9.92 16.76 -8.21
C ALA A 44 -9.12 15.49 -8.50
N GLU A 45 -8.09 15.20 -7.71
CA GLU A 45 -7.26 13.99 -7.82
C GLU A 45 -8.09 12.72 -7.70
N SER A 46 -9.02 12.69 -6.74
CA SER A 46 -9.94 11.55 -6.57
C SER A 46 -10.81 11.32 -7.80
N LYS A 47 -11.28 12.41 -8.43
CA LYS A 47 -12.11 12.34 -9.65
C LYS A 47 -11.29 11.88 -10.85
N GLU A 48 -10.05 12.34 -10.99
CA GLU A 48 -9.13 11.91 -12.04
C GLU A 48 -8.82 10.42 -11.95
N ILE A 49 -8.51 9.93 -10.74
CA ILE A 49 -8.25 8.51 -10.49
C ILE A 49 -9.50 7.67 -10.77
N ALA A 50 -10.68 8.12 -10.34
CA ALA A 50 -11.93 7.42 -10.64
C ALA A 50 -12.19 7.33 -12.15
N ASN A 51 -11.98 8.41 -12.89
CA ASN A 51 -12.12 8.42 -14.35
C ASN A 51 -11.13 7.48 -15.03
N PHE A 52 -9.88 7.45 -14.57
CA PHE A 52 -8.86 6.55 -15.08
C PHE A 52 -9.24 5.09 -14.85
N ILE A 53 -9.67 4.73 -13.63
CA ILE A 53 -10.13 3.38 -13.30
C ILE A 53 -11.32 2.97 -14.18
N ASN A 54 -12.31 3.85 -14.34
CA ASN A 54 -13.46 3.58 -15.20
C ASN A 54 -13.03 3.35 -16.66
N THR A 55 -12.06 4.13 -17.16
CA THR A 55 -11.52 3.94 -18.51
C THR A 55 -10.86 2.56 -18.67
N LEU A 56 -10.12 2.10 -17.65
CA LEU A 56 -9.51 0.76 -17.65
C LEU A 56 -10.56 -0.35 -17.63
N ILE A 57 -11.63 -0.17 -16.84
CA ILE A 57 -12.76 -1.12 -16.80
C ILE A 57 -13.44 -1.18 -18.17
N ASP A 58 -13.74 -0.05 -18.77
CA ASP A 58 -14.39 0.03 -20.08
C ASP A 58 -13.52 -0.60 -21.19
N ALA A 59 -12.22 -0.33 -21.16
CA ALA A 59 -11.27 -0.94 -22.09
C ALA A 59 -11.24 -2.47 -21.95
N LYS A 60 -11.25 -2.98 -20.73
CA LYS A 60 -11.31 -4.41 -20.43
C LYS A 60 -12.60 -5.04 -20.96
N GLU A 61 -13.76 -4.43 -20.72
CA GLU A 61 -15.05 -4.94 -21.19
C GLU A 61 -15.14 -4.92 -22.72
N LYS A 62 -14.65 -3.87 -23.38
CA LYS A 62 -14.55 -3.82 -24.85
C LYS A 62 -13.65 -4.91 -25.41
N ALA A 63 -12.48 -5.14 -24.81
CA ALA A 63 -11.58 -6.20 -25.22
C ALA A 63 -12.22 -7.60 -25.08
N LYS A 64 -13.01 -7.81 -24.02
CA LYS A 64 -13.77 -9.05 -23.81
C LYS A 64 -14.88 -9.26 -24.86
N MET A 65 -15.52 -8.17 -25.30
CA MET A 65 -16.60 -8.20 -26.32
C MET A 65 -16.05 -8.36 -27.74
N SER A 66 -14.84 -7.88 -28.03
CA SER A 66 -14.21 -7.95 -29.36
C SER A 66 -13.64 -9.33 -29.71
N ASN A 67 -13.56 -10.25 -28.73
CA ASN A 67 -13.01 -11.59 -28.91
C ASN A 67 -14.10 -12.66 -29.12
N LYS A 68 -15.29 -12.24 -29.57
CA LYS A 68 -16.46 -13.09 -29.78
C LYS A 68 -16.94 -13.02 -31.23
#